data_AF-A0A7W9ZCN7-F1
#
_entry.id   AF-A0A7W9ZCN7-F1
#
_cell.length_a   1.000
_cell.length_b   1.000
_cell.length_c   1.000
_cell.angle_alpha   90.00
_cell.angle_beta   90.00
_cell.angle_gamma   90.00
#
_symmetry.space_group_name_H-M   'P 1'
#
loop_
_entity.id
_entity.type
_entity.pdbx_description
1 polymer ?
#
loop_
_entity_poly.entity_id
_entity_poly.type
_entity_poly.pdbx_seq_one_letter_code
_entity_poly.pdbx_strand_id
1 'polypeptide(L)'
;MTDSVASPSDNGQQADSPKGDPIAHLIVSMAGEAGAVGVSAQDVAKSYFQQHRKAKDPADGWRRYMNPVKQQMTSLARKGAIEIVRGSVVQDPDDFRGLVRMRLPQPGSSEG
;
A
#
# COMPACT_ATOMS: atom_id res chain seq x y z
N MET A 1 30.48 -34.17 8.07
CA MET A 1 30.70 -32.85 8.71
C MET A 1 29.81 -31.85 7.99
N THR A 2 28.98 -31.14 8.76
CA THR A 2 28.23 -29.89 8.42
C THR A 2 27.57 -29.74 7.05
N ASP A 3 26.24 -29.89 7.08
CA ASP A 3 25.18 -29.15 6.37
C ASP A 3 25.56 -27.90 5.55
N SER A 4 25.07 -27.82 4.30
CA SER A 4 25.19 -26.64 3.44
C SER A 4 23.97 -25.72 3.57
N VAL A 5 24.18 -24.71 4.40
CA VAL A 5 23.40 -23.48 4.66
C VAL A 5 22.40 -22.99 3.58
N ALA A 6 21.27 -22.56 4.13
CA ALA A 6 20.17 -21.79 3.55
C ALA A 6 20.51 -20.70 2.50
N SER A 7 19.58 -20.55 1.55
CA SER A 7 19.42 -19.34 0.71
C SER A 7 18.18 -18.54 1.14
N PRO A 8 18.30 -17.53 2.01
CA PRO A 8 17.30 -16.48 2.13
C PRO A 8 17.48 -15.49 0.97
N SER A 9 16.50 -15.41 0.07
CA SER A 9 16.56 -14.48 -1.07
C SER A 9 16.51 -13.02 -0.63
N ASP A 10 17.62 -12.32 -0.88
CA ASP A 10 17.73 -10.94 -1.40
C ASP A 10 16.54 -10.02 -1.04
N ASN A 11 16.58 -9.37 0.13
CA ASN A 11 17.30 -8.11 0.40
C ASN A 11 16.71 -6.89 -0.31
N GLY A 12 15.95 -6.10 0.45
CA GLY A 12 15.45 -4.78 0.08
C GLY A 12 15.49 -3.83 1.28
N GLN A 13 16.53 -3.94 2.11
CA GLN A 13 16.66 -3.11 3.31
C GLN A 13 16.96 -1.65 2.96
N GLN A 14 16.23 -0.76 3.64
CA GLN A 14 16.65 0.55 4.14
C GLN A 14 16.96 1.69 3.14
N ALA A 15 16.04 2.66 3.14
CA ALA A 15 16.35 4.08 2.97
C ALA A 15 15.75 4.84 4.16
N ASP A 16 16.59 5.59 4.88
CA ASP A 16 16.26 6.28 6.14
C ASP A 16 17.00 7.63 6.17
N SER A 17 16.47 8.75 6.66
CA SER A 17 15.15 9.05 7.28
C SER A 17 14.72 10.46 6.78
N PRO A 18 13.74 11.21 7.37
CA PRO A 18 12.73 10.92 8.39
C PRO A 18 11.34 11.49 8.03
N LYS A 19 10.51 10.73 7.31
CA LYS A 19 9.05 10.93 7.13
C LYS A 19 8.53 9.78 6.25
N GLY A 20 7.92 8.77 6.88
CA GLY A 20 7.14 7.71 6.21
C GLY A 20 7.89 6.77 5.25
N ASP A 21 7.18 5.70 4.86
CA ASP A 21 7.53 4.86 3.70
C ASP A 21 7.06 5.60 2.42
N PRO A 22 7.82 5.62 1.31
CA PRO A 22 7.41 6.31 0.09
C PRO A 22 6.10 5.78 -0.51
N ILE A 23 5.81 4.49 -0.36
CA ILE A 23 4.53 3.88 -0.74
C ILE A 23 3.41 4.38 0.18
N ALA A 24 3.67 4.52 1.49
CA ALA A 24 2.71 5.08 2.44
C ALA A 24 2.38 6.55 2.13
N HIS A 25 3.37 7.35 1.73
CA HIS A 25 3.13 8.72 1.26
C HIS A 25 2.29 8.75 -0.03
N LEU A 26 2.62 7.91 -1.02
CA LEU A 26 1.86 7.85 -2.26
C LEU A 26 0.41 7.43 -2.01
N ILE A 27 0.17 6.46 -1.11
CA ILE A 27 -1.15 6.07 -0.65
C ILE A 27 -1.95 7.29 -0.15
N VAL A 28 -1.39 8.07 0.77
CA VAL A 28 -2.10 9.20 1.40
C VAL A 28 -2.36 10.32 0.39
N SER A 29 -1.38 10.63 -0.49
CA SER A 29 -1.57 11.62 -1.57
C SER A 29 -2.71 11.20 -2.51
N MET A 30 -2.63 9.99 -3.06
CA MET A 30 -3.64 9.47 -3.99
C MET A 30 -5.02 9.31 -3.33
N ALA A 31 -5.08 8.93 -2.06
CA ALA A 31 -6.33 8.86 -1.30
C ALA A 31 -6.95 10.24 -1.05
N GLY A 32 -6.14 11.28 -0.87
CA GLY A 32 -6.60 12.67 -0.80
C GLY A 32 -7.10 13.20 -2.14
N GLU A 33 -6.34 12.96 -3.22
CA GLU A 33 -6.70 13.35 -4.59
C GLU A 33 -8.00 12.68 -5.07
N ALA A 34 -8.25 11.42 -4.71
CA ALA A 34 -9.48 10.70 -5.05
C ALA A 34 -10.66 11.01 -4.12
N GLY A 35 -10.42 11.64 -2.96
CA GLY A 35 -11.43 11.98 -1.97
C GLY A 35 -12.34 10.80 -1.59
N ALA A 36 -13.66 11.03 -1.61
CA ALA A 36 -14.65 10.04 -1.21
C ALA A 36 -14.68 8.76 -2.08
N VAL A 37 -14.17 8.82 -3.32
CA VAL A 37 -14.06 7.64 -4.21
C VAL A 37 -12.94 6.72 -3.72
N GLY A 38 -11.88 7.27 -3.12
CA GLY A 38 -10.67 6.54 -2.73
C GLY A 38 -9.92 5.91 -3.92
N VAL A 39 -8.79 5.26 -3.64
CA VAL A 39 -7.95 4.57 -4.65
C VAL A 39 -7.79 3.09 -4.33
N SER A 40 -7.53 2.22 -5.30
CA SER A 40 -7.25 0.80 -5.00
C SER A 40 -5.76 0.53 -4.78
N ALA A 41 -5.44 -0.55 -4.07
CA ALA A 41 -4.08 -1.07 -3.94
C ALA A 41 -3.37 -1.23 -5.29
N GLN A 42 -4.13 -1.62 -6.33
CA GLN A 42 -3.62 -1.81 -7.68
C GLN A 42 -3.30 -0.48 -8.37
N ASP A 43 -4.09 0.57 -8.14
CA ASP A 43 -3.85 1.89 -8.72
C ASP A 43 -2.58 2.51 -8.10
N VAL A 44 -2.41 2.39 -6.79
CA VAL A 44 -1.18 2.77 -6.07
C VAL A 44 0.03 1.98 -6.59
N ALA A 45 -0.07 0.65 -6.68
CA ALA A 45 1.03 -0.19 -7.18
C ALA A 45 1.42 0.14 -8.64
N LYS A 46 0.43 0.42 -9.50
CA LYS A 46 0.65 0.88 -10.89
C LYS A 46 1.28 2.26 -10.94
N SER A 47 0.80 3.22 -10.15
CA SER A 47 1.35 4.58 -10.09
C SER A 47 2.80 4.56 -9.61
N TYR A 48 3.08 3.86 -8.50
CA TYR A 48 4.44 3.69 -7.99
C TYR A 48 5.35 3.03 -9.03
N PHE A 49 4.89 1.96 -9.67
CA PHE A 49 5.65 1.30 -10.73
C PHE A 49 5.87 2.22 -11.94
N GLN A 50 4.87 2.99 -12.39
CA GLN A 50 5.03 3.90 -13.52
C GLN A 50 6.05 5.01 -13.26
N GLN A 51 6.17 5.49 -12.01
CA GLN A 51 7.18 6.46 -11.59
C GLN A 51 8.60 5.86 -11.58
N HIS A 52 8.74 4.56 -11.31
CA HIS A 52 10.02 3.87 -11.14
C HIS A 52 10.41 2.93 -12.31
N ARG A 53 9.55 2.76 -13.32
CA ARG A 53 9.77 1.81 -14.41
C ARG A 53 10.92 2.24 -15.31
N LYS A 54 11.71 1.26 -15.72
CA LYS A 54 12.75 1.39 -16.73
C LYS A 54 12.22 0.94 -18.09
N ALA A 55 12.86 1.37 -19.17
CA ALA A 55 12.48 0.99 -20.54
C ALA A 55 12.50 -0.54 -20.82
N LYS A 56 13.11 -1.33 -19.93
CA LYS A 56 13.18 -2.81 -20.00
C LYS A 56 12.19 -3.53 -19.05
N ASP A 57 11.45 -2.81 -18.21
CA ASP A 57 10.55 -3.46 -17.24
C ASP A 57 9.26 -3.95 -17.93
N PRO A 58 8.76 -5.16 -17.60
CA PRO A 58 7.53 -5.70 -18.17
C PRO A 58 6.30 -4.91 -17.71
N ALA A 59 5.24 -4.89 -18.52
CA ALA A 59 3.99 -4.21 -18.20
C ALA A 59 3.37 -4.65 -16.86
N ASP A 60 3.61 -5.89 -16.43
CA ASP A 60 3.14 -6.47 -15.17
C ASP A 60 4.08 -6.29 -13.97
N GLY A 61 5.16 -5.51 -14.12
CA GLY A 61 6.13 -5.25 -13.05
C GLY A 61 5.53 -4.59 -11.79
N TRP A 62 4.33 -4.00 -11.88
CA TRP A 62 3.57 -3.49 -10.73
C TRP A 62 3.16 -4.59 -9.73
N ARG A 63 3.02 -5.85 -10.16
CA ARG A 63 2.51 -6.95 -9.32
C ARG A 63 3.39 -7.21 -8.09
N ARG A 64 4.72 -7.00 -8.17
CA ARG A 64 5.63 -7.15 -7.02
C ARG A 64 5.38 -6.14 -5.90
N TYR A 65 4.83 -4.96 -6.23
CA TYR A 65 4.51 -3.92 -5.26
C TYR A 65 3.17 -4.13 -4.55
N MET A 66 2.33 -5.08 -4.98
CA MET A 66 1.04 -5.35 -4.34
C MET A 66 1.17 -5.75 -2.86
N ASN A 67 2.22 -6.50 -2.50
CA ASN A 67 2.47 -6.92 -1.12
C ASN A 67 2.91 -5.76 -0.21
N PRO A 68 3.97 -4.98 -0.53
CA PRO A 68 4.35 -3.83 0.29
C PRO A 68 3.27 -2.74 0.31
N VAL A 69 2.54 -2.52 -0.80
CA VAL A 69 1.36 -1.63 -0.80
C VAL A 69 0.36 -2.10 0.26
N LYS A 70 -0.13 -3.34 0.20
CA LYS A 70 -1.08 -3.91 1.18
C LYS A 70 -0.60 -3.76 2.62
N GLN A 71 0.66 -4.08 2.89
CA GLN A 71 1.27 -3.93 4.21
C GLN A 71 1.21 -2.47 4.70
N GLN A 72 1.50 -1.51 3.83
CA GLN A 72 1.36 -0.09 4.17
C GLN A 72 -0.10 0.37 4.26
N MET A 73 -1.05 -0.21 3.50
CA MET A 73 -2.48 0.06 3.69
C MET A 73 -2.91 -0.31 5.11
N THR A 74 -2.65 -1.54 5.54
CA THR A 74 -3.00 -2.03 6.88
C THR A 74 -2.30 -1.20 7.96
N SER A 75 -1.01 -0.89 7.79
CA SER A 75 -0.23 -0.01 8.67
C SER A 75 -0.83 1.39 8.84
N LEU A 76 -1.28 2.03 7.74
CA LEU A 76 -1.87 3.37 7.76
C LEU A 76 -3.29 3.36 8.32
N ALA A 77 -4.09 2.35 7.98
CA ALA A 77 -5.46 2.22 8.45
C ALA A 77 -5.52 1.96 9.96
N ARG A 78 -4.65 1.08 10.49
CA ARG A 78 -4.47 0.87 11.94
C ARG A 78 -4.00 2.14 12.70
N LYS A 79 -3.40 3.10 12.00
CA LYS A 79 -3.00 4.42 12.55
C LYS A 79 -4.08 5.49 12.42
N GLY A 80 -5.24 5.17 11.83
CA GLY A 80 -6.30 6.14 11.53
C GLY A 80 -5.92 7.15 10.43
N ALA A 81 -4.84 6.92 9.67
CA ALA A 81 -4.40 7.84 8.61
C ALA A 81 -5.21 7.71 7.31
N ILE A 82 -5.89 6.57 7.13
CA ILE A 82 -6.79 6.25 6.02
C ILE A 82 -7.93 5.36 6.52
N GLU A 83 -9.02 5.33 5.77
CA GLU A 83 -10.05 4.30 5.86
C GLU A 83 -9.94 3.35 4.67
N ILE A 84 -10.11 2.05 4.92
CA ILE A 84 -10.29 1.04 3.86
C ILE A 84 -11.79 0.84 3.67
N VAL A 85 -12.28 1.06 2.44
CA VAL A 85 -13.69 0.99 2.09
C VAL A 85 -13.95 0.00 0.96
N ARG A 86 -15.08 -0.71 1.06
CA ARG A 86 -15.58 -1.61 0.03
C ARG A 86 -16.99 -1.15 -0.37
N GLY A 87 -17.07 -0.43 -1.49
CA GLY A 87 -18.28 0.31 -1.85
C GLY A 87 -18.50 1.45 -0.85
N SER A 88 -19.61 1.41 -0.13
CA SER A 88 -19.98 2.38 0.91
C SER A 88 -19.57 1.98 2.34
N VAL A 89 -19.07 0.76 2.55
CA VAL A 89 -18.83 0.20 3.89
C VAL A 89 -17.34 0.25 4.23
N VAL A 90 -16.99 0.83 5.39
CA VAL A 90 -15.63 0.73 5.96
C VAL A 90 -15.36 -0.72 6.35
N GLN A 91 -14.16 -1.21 6.06
CA GLN A 91 -13.73 -2.58 6.31
C GLN A 91 -12.51 -2.60 7.23
N ASP A 92 -12.42 -3.64 8.05
CA ASP A 92 -11.28 -3.86 8.93
C ASP A 92 -9.99 -4.04 8.11
N PRO A 93 -8.88 -3.35 8.46
CA PRO A 93 -7.60 -3.47 7.78
C PRO A 93 -6.91 -4.84 7.87
N ASP A 94 -7.43 -5.77 8.67
CA ASP A 94 -6.86 -7.11 8.87
C ASP A 94 -7.66 -8.24 8.19
N ASP A 95 -8.95 -8.03 7.84
CA ASP A 95 -9.80 -9.05 7.19
C ASP A 95 -10.17 -8.74 5.72
N PHE A 96 -9.77 -7.58 5.18
CA PHE A 96 -10.17 -7.24 3.80
C PHE A 96 -9.59 -8.21 2.74
N ARG A 97 -10.47 -8.73 1.88
CA ARG A 97 -10.09 -9.56 0.72
C ARG A 97 -10.60 -8.98 -0.60
N GLY A 98 -9.74 -9.03 -1.62
CA GLY A 98 -10.07 -8.64 -2.99
C GLY A 98 -9.94 -7.14 -3.26
N LEU A 99 -10.89 -6.60 -4.04
CA LEU A 99 -10.87 -5.22 -4.50
C LEU A 99 -11.46 -4.29 -3.42
N VAL A 100 -10.59 -3.67 -2.63
CA VAL A 100 -10.92 -2.57 -1.72
C VAL A 100 -10.34 -1.26 -2.22
N ARG A 101 -10.94 -0.16 -1.77
CA ARG A 101 -10.46 1.20 -1.98
C ARG A 101 -10.01 1.79 -0.65
N MET A 102 -9.19 2.82 -0.70
CA MET A 102 -8.63 3.50 0.45
C MET A 102 -8.79 5.00 0.25
N ARG A 103 -9.34 5.68 1.27
CA ARG A 103 -9.65 7.12 1.27
C ARG A 103 -9.11 7.76 2.55
N LEU A 104 -9.01 9.08 2.58
CA LEU A 104 -8.76 9.80 3.85
C LEU A 104 -9.93 9.57 4.83
N PRO A 105 -9.66 9.54 6.14
CA PRO A 105 -10.71 9.41 7.15
C PRO A 105 -11.67 10.59 7.06
N GLN A 106 -12.97 10.34 7.19
CA GLN A 106 -13.95 11.41 7.27
C GLN A 106 -14.11 11.88 8.73
N PRO A 107 -14.26 13.20 8.99
CA PRO A 107 -14.31 13.78 10.35
C PRO A 107 -15.61 13.49 11.12
N GLY A 108 -16.25 12.35 10.86
CA GLY A 108 -17.39 11.79 11.60
C GLY A 108 -17.45 10.26 11.52
N SER A 109 -16.33 9.60 11.19
CA SER A 109 -16.22 8.14 11.04
C SER A 109 -15.28 7.50 12.07
N SER A 110 -14.88 8.25 13.09
CA SER A 110 -13.92 7.82 14.12
C SER A 110 -14.34 8.14 15.56
N GLU A 111 -15.60 8.51 15.78
CA GLU A 111 -16.21 8.60 17.12
C GLU A 111 -17.14 7.39 17.33
N GLY A 112 -16.72 6.46 18.20
CA GLY A 112 -17.41 5.22 18.53
C GLY A 112 -16.61 4.37 19.51
#